data_AF-A0A973IKB4-F1
#
_entry.id   AF-A0A973IKB4-F1
#
_cell.length_a   1.000
_cell.length_b   1.000
_cell.length_c   1.000
_cell.angle_alpha   90.00
_cell.angle_beta   90.00
_cell.angle_gamma   90.00
#
_symmetry.space_group_name_H-M   'P 1'
#
loop_
_entity.id
_entity.type
_entity.pdbx_description
1 polymer ?
#
loop_
_entity_poly.entity_id
_entity_poly.type
_entity_poly.pdbx_seq_one_letter_code
_entity_poly.pdbx_strand_id
1 'polypeptide(L)'
;MKLSILVFIFFMASLVSAQTDSTFIQFKVNADIASRYIWRGSDYFNSAAIQPDMELIYKDKIGIGAWGSFSFSNQPIQENDLFVFANIHHFSIYVYDYFYMNQIANNAYFNYDSKKTGHTLSADLSYKISENFPLTILASYNFWGNDTMHSQYFEISYQFEKHPVQIFMGATTDKGWYGNSLGVVNTGIQLSREIKVSEQLSIPFDIQCIVNPQKENIYLVAIFHL
;
A
#
# COMPACT_ATOMS: atom_id res chain seq x y z
N MET A 1 20.36 11.50 -18.06
CA MET A 1 19.20 11.13 -17.22
C MET A 1 19.49 9.92 -16.32
N LYS A 2 19.80 8.73 -16.85
CA LYS A 2 20.10 7.53 -16.01
C LYS A 2 21.28 7.73 -15.05
N LEU A 3 22.37 8.34 -15.54
CA LEU A 3 23.55 8.66 -14.72
C LEU A 3 23.24 9.72 -13.65
N SER A 4 22.28 10.62 -13.93
CA SER A 4 21.89 11.72 -13.03
C SER A 4 21.13 11.22 -11.80
N ILE A 5 20.31 10.16 -11.95
CA ILE A 5 19.54 9.54 -10.86
C ILE A 5 20.46 8.74 -9.94
N LEU A 6 21.41 7.96 -10.49
CA LEU A 6 22.40 7.23 -9.69
C LEU A 6 23.29 8.16 -8.86
N VAL A 7 23.70 9.30 -9.43
CA VAL A 7 24.47 10.32 -8.71
C VAL A 7 23.65 10.95 -7.58
N PHE A 8 22.34 11.15 -7.76
CA PHE A 8 21.45 11.67 -6.71
C PHE A 8 21.26 10.68 -5.54
N ILE A 9 21.10 9.38 -5.83
CA ILE A 9 21.00 8.32 -4.82
C ILE A 9 22.30 8.21 -4.01
N PHE A 10 23.46 8.29 -4.66
CA PHE A 10 24.75 8.28 -3.98
C PHE A 10 24.98 9.54 -3.12
N PHE A 11 24.50 10.71 -3.56
CA PHE A 11 24.60 11.95 -2.79
C PHE A 11 23.71 11.90 -1.54
N MET A 12 22.50 11.34 -1.64
CA MET A 12 21.62 11.09 -0.47
C MET A 12 22.24 10.08 0.50
N ALA A 13 22.86 9.01 0.01
CA ALA A 13 23.53 8.03 0.87
C ALA A 13 24.73 8.65 1.64
N SER A 14 25.45 9.60 1.04
CA SER A 14 26.53 10.32 1.74
C SER A 14 26.03 11.29 2.83
N LEU A 15 24.78 11.76 2.75
CA LEU A 15 24.16 12.58 3.79
C LEU A 15 23.72 11.74 5.01
N VAL A 16 23.41 10.45 4.80
CA VAL A 16 23.03 9.51 5.89
C VAL A 16 24.24 9.04 6.70
N SER A 17 25.45 9.06 6.11
CA SER A 17 26.68 8.62 6.77
C SER A 17 27.34 9.69 7.68
N ALA A 18 26.82 10.92 7.66
CA ALA A 18 27.24 11.97 8.58
C ALA A 18 26.37 11.92 9.85
N GLN A 19 26.94 11.41 10.94
CA GLN A 19 26.36 11.36 12.29
C GLN A 19 25.44 12.56 12.60
N THR A 20 24.23 12.29 13.10
CA THR A 20 23.66 13.05 14.21
C THR A 20 22.38 12.41 14.76
N ASP A 21 22.31 12.33 16.09
CA ASP A 21 21.09 12.26 16.89
C ASP A 21 20.08 13.34 16.45
N SER A 22 19.33 13.07 15.39
CA SER A 22 18.29 13.99 14.91
C SER A 22 16.94 13.34 15.12
N THR A 23 16.29 13.74 16.22
CA THR A 23 14.90 13.41 16.58
C THR A 23 13.86 13.73 15.49
N PHE A 24 14.28 14.36 14.39
CA PHE A 24 13.42 14.77 13.29
C PHE A 24 13.41 13.80 12.11
N ILE A 25 14.39 12.90 11.95
CA ILE A 25 14.40 11.92 10.85
C ILE A 25 14.31 10.51 11.45
N GLN A 26 13.30 9.76 11.02
CA GLN A 26 13.10 8.38 11.41
C GLN A 26 13.20 7.47 10.19
N PHE A 27 13.79 6.30 10.39
CA PHE A 27 13.87 5.24 9.39
C PHE A 27 13.00 4.08 9.88
N LYS A 28 12.13 3.57 9.00
CA LYS A 28 11.36 2.34 9.25
C LYS A 28 11.70 1.31 8.19
N VAL A 29 11.80 0.07 8.60
CA VAL A 29 11.99 -1.10 7.73
C VAL A 29 11.13 -2.19 8.32
N ASN A 30 10.17 -2.69 7.56
CA ASN A 30 9.32 -3.79 7.97
C ASN A 30 9.12 -4.76 6.81
N ALA A 31 8.48 -5.88 7.08
CA ALA A 31 7.96 -6.74 6.03
C ALA A 31 6.70 -7.47 6.47
N ASP A 32 5.72 -7.53 5.58
CA ASP A 32 4.54 -8.35 5.81
C ASP A 32 4.68 -9.73 5.15
N ILE A 33 4.17 -10.77 5.80
CA ILE A 33 3.90 -12.06 5.17
C ILE A 33 2.39 -12.25 5.13
N ALA A 34 1.80 -12.11 3.95
CA ALA A 34 0.39 -12.31 3.71
C ALA A 34 0.15 -13.71 3.12
N SER A 35 -0.87 -14.42 3.61
CA SER A 35 -1.31 -15.69 3.02
C SER A 35 -1.89 -15.51 1.61
N ARG A 36 -2.30 -14.28 1.27
CA ARG A 36 -2.71 -13.85 -0.05
C ARG A 36 -2.61 -12.33 -0.18
N TYR A 37 -2.12 -11.84 -1.32
CA TYR A 37 -2.18 -10.40 -1.62
C TYR A 37 -3.56 -10.04 -2.18
N ILE A 38 -4.43 -9.56 -1.29
CA ILE A 38 -5.73 -8.98 -1.67
C ILE A 38 -5.63 -7.46 -1.57
N TRP A 39 -5.77 -6.77 -2.69
CA TRP A 39 -5.79 -5.31 -2.73
C TRP A 39 -7.17 -4.82 -3.20
N ARG A 40 -7.85 -4.07 -2.33
CA ARG A 40 -9.19 -3.49 -2.60
C ARG A 40 -10.19 -4.53 -3.14
N GLY A 41 -10.17 -5.72 -2.53
CA GLY A 41 -11.04 -6.85 -2.87
C GLY A 41 -10.61 -7.65 -4.10
N SER A 42 -9.42 -7.42 -4.66
CA SER A 42 -8.89 -8.17 -5.81
C SER A 42 -7.66 -8.99 -5.44
N ASP A 43 -7.62 -10.25 -5.89
CA ASP A 43 -6.48 -11.15 -5.72
C ASP A 43 -5.45 -10.96 -6.85
N TYR A 44 -4.19 -10.76 -6.48
CA TYR A 44 -3.12 -10.46 -7.43
C TYR A 44 -2.22 -11.66 -7.75
N PHE A 45 -2.04 -12.59 -6.81
CA PHE A 45 -1.07 -13.69 -6.98
C PHE A 45 -1.68 -15.08 -6.83
N ASN A 46 -2.89 -15.18 -6.26
CA ASN A 46 -3.48 -16.47 -5.85
C ASN A 46 -2.51 -17.32 -5.02
N SER A 47 -1.67 -16.66 -4.22
CA SER A 47 -0.62 -17.28 -3.41
C SER A 47 -0.28 -16.39 -2.23
N ALA A 48 0.43 -16.95 -1.25
CA ALA A 48 1.12 -16.14 -0.26
C ALA A 48 2.10 -15.16 -0.93
N ALA A 49 2.37 -14.05 -0.24
CA ALA A 49 3.32 -13.05 -0.67
C ALA A 49 4.14 -12.52 0.52
N ILE A 50 5.39 -12.16 0.26
CA ILE A 50 6.20 -11.34 1.15
C ILE A 50 6.20 -9.90 0.64
N GLN A 51 6.06 -8.95 1.55
CA GLN A 51 5.76 -7.56 1.26
C GLN A 51 6.69 -6.64 2.06
N PRO A 52 7.94 -6.46 1.63
CA PRO A 52 8.88 -5.58 2.31
C PRO A 52 8.51 -4.10 2.12
N ASP A 53 8.76 -3.30 3.13
CA ASP A 53 8.67 -1.85 3.07
C ASP A 53 9.84 -1.16 3.76
N MET A 54 10.10 0.07 3.30
CA MET A 54 11.02 0.97 3.98
C MET A 54 10.57 2.41 3.82
N GLU A 55 10.76 3.21 4.87
CA GLU A 55 10.37 4.61 4.92
C GLU A 55 11.46 5.48 5.53
N LEU A 56 11.60 6.70 4.98
CA LEU A 56 12.30 7.82 5.59
C LEU A 56 11.26 8.88 5.93
N ILE A 57 11.15 9.23 7.21
CA ILE A 57 10.10 10.09 7.74
C ILE A 57 10.72 11.33 8.40
N TYR A 58 10.29 12.50 7.96
CA TYR A 58 10.64 13.79 8.54
C TYR A 58 9.51 14.29 9.46
N LYS A 59 9.85 14.50 10.74
CA LYS A 59 9.00 15.08 11.79
C LYS A 59 7.65 14.39 11.97
N ASP A 60 7.60 13.06 11.80
CA ASP A 60 6.36 12.27 11.87
C ASP A 60 5.26 12.70 10.88
N LYS A 61 5.61 13.54 9.90
CA LYS A 61 4.62 14.22 9.05
C LYS A 61 4.80 13.93 7.58
N ILE A 62 6.02 14.02 7.06
CA ILE A 62 6.28 13.91 5.63
C ILE A 62 7.27 12.77 5.43
N GLY A 63 6.99 11.87 4.50
CA GLY A 63 7.87 10.74 4.24
C GLY A 63 7.95 10.37 2.78
N ILE A 64 8.96 9.57 2.49
CA ILE A 64 9.15 8.85 1.23
C ILE A 64 9.42 7.40 1.58
N GLY A 65 8.90 6.49 0.78
CA GLY A 65 9.10 5.07 0.99
C GLY A 65 9.05 4.26 -0.28
N ALA A 66 9.37 2.99 -0.11
CA ALA A 66 9.21 1.96 -1.11
C ALA A 66 8.49 0.78 -0.48
N TRP A 67 7.62 0.15 -1.25
CA TRP A 67 6.92 -1.08 -0.88
C TRP A 67 7.03 -2.06 -2.04
N GLY A 68 7.02 -3.36 -1.76
CA GLY A 68 6.95 -4.36 -2.82
C GLY A 68 6.07 -5.54 -2.44
N SER A 69 5.71 -6.34 -3.43
CA SER A 69 5.01 -7.60 -3.20
C SER A 69 5.53 -8.71 -4.10
N PHE A 70 5.97 -9.79 -3.46
CA PHE A 70 6.62 -10.92 -4.11
C PHE A 70 5.90 -12.20 -3.76
N SER A 71 5.28 -12.80 -4.78
CA SER A 71 4.59 -14.08 -4.66
C SER A 71 5.54 -15.22 -4.32
N PHE A 72 5.11 -16.16 -3.46
CA PHE A 72 5.78 -17.45 -3.25
C PHE A 72 5.48 -18.47 -4.38
N SER A 73 4.66 -18.11 -5.36
CA SER A 73 4.40 -18.93 -6.53
C SER A 73 5.43 -18.67 -7.63
N ASN A 74 5.48 -19.55 -8.64
CA ASN A 74 6.36 -19.39 -9.80
C ASN A 74 5.83 -18.37 -10.85
N GLN A 75 4.97 -17.43 -10.45
CA GLN A 75 4.46 -16.39 -11.35
C GLN A 75 5.51 -15.28 -11.53
N PRO A 76 5.78 -14.84 -12.77
CA PRO A 76 6.77 -13.79 -13.04
C PRO A 76 6.17 -12.39 -12.83
N ILE A 77 5.43 -12.19 -11.74
CA ILE A 77 4.77 -10.92 -11.41
C ILE A 77 5.36 -10.43 -10.09
N GLN A 78 5.93 -9.23 -10.11
CA GLN A 78 6.43 -8.54 -8.93
C GLN A 78 5.93 -7.10 -8.96
N GLU A 79 5.50 -6.59 -7.82
CA GLU A 79 5.12 -5.19 -7.66
C GLU A 79 6.20 -4.48 -6.83
N ASN A 80 6.61 -3.30 -7.28
CA ASN A 80 7.56 -2.45 -6.57
C ASN A 80 7.09 -1.01 -6.72
N ASP A 81 6.67 -0.43 -5.62
CA ASP A 81 6.04 0.88 -5.60
C ASP A 81 6.92 1.86 -4.87
N LEU A 82 6.99 3.08 -5.39
CA LEU A 82 7.52 4.20 -4.64
C LEU A 82 6.37 5.08 -4.18
N PHE A 83 6.51 5.69 -3.01
CA PHE A 83 5.49 6.61 -2.54
C PHE A 83 6.08 7.76 -1.75
N VAL A 84 5.37 8.88 -1.75
CA VAL A 84 5.56 9.99 -0.82
C VAL A 84 4.28 10.22 -0.06
N PHE A 85 4.39 10.68 1.17
CA PHE A 85 3.22 10.96 1.99
C PHE A 85 3.36 12.21 2.85
N ALA A 86 2.21 12.76 3.25
CA ALA A 86 2.11 13.85 4.19
C ALA A 86 0.90 13.66 5.13
N ASN A 87 1.12 13.83 6.43
CA ASN A 87 0.09 13.82 7.47
C ASN A 87 -0.14 15.24 7.99
N ILE A 88 -1.39 15.71 7.93
CA ILE A 88 -1.81 17.06 8.31
C ILE A 88 -3.08 16.96 9.15
N HIS A 89 -2.95 17.07 10.47
CA HIS A 89 -4.05 16.87 11.42
C HIS A 89 -4.71 15.50 11.22
N HIS A 90 -5.97 15.49 10.79
CA HIS A 90 -6.79 14.30 10.54
C HIS A 90 -6.65 13.76 9.11
N PHE A 91 -5.88 14.45 8.25
CA PHE A 91 -5.66 14.05 6.87
C PHE A 91 -4.35 13.31 6.70
N SER A 92 -4.37 12.27 5.86
CA SER A 92 -3.16 11.67 5.29
C SER A 92 -3.28 11.70 3.77
N ILE A 93 -2.20 12.11 3.11
CA ILE A 93 -2.12 12.20 1.66
C ILE A 93 -0.95 11.33 1.23
N TYR A 94 -1.19 10.43 0.28
CA TYR A 94 -0.16 9.61 -0.34
C TYR A 94 -0.17 9.86 -1.85
N VAL A 95 1.00 9.83 -2.46
CA VAL A 95 1.17 9.74 -3.90
C VAL A 95 2.04 8.52 -4.17
N TYR A 96 1.48 7.58 -4.91
CA TYR A 96 2.13 6.33 -5.30
C TYR A 96 2.60 6.40 -6.75
N ASP A 97 3.70 5.73 -7.01
CA ASP A 97 4.14 5.28 -8.33
C ASP A 97 4.11 3.75 -8.33
N TYR A 98 3.00 3.18 -8.80
CA TYR A 98 2.82 1.74 -8.89
C TYR A 98 3.59 1.17 -10.08
N PHE A 99 4.41 0.15 -9.86
CA PHE A 99 5.14 -0.50 -10.95
C PHE A 99 5.11 -2.03 -10.86
N TYR A 100 4.32 -2.62 -11.75
CA TYR A 100 4.26 -4.06 -11.95
C TYR A 100 5.31 -4.51 -12.95
N MET A 101 6.32 -5.23 -12.46
CA MET A 101 7.22 -6.01 -13.29
C MET A 101 6.46 -7.24 -13.80
N ASN A 102 5.83 -7.07 -14.95
CA ASN A 102 5.26 -8.16 -15.72
C ASN A 102 5.90 -8.18 -17.13
N GLN A 103 5.85 -9.34 -17.79
CA GLN A 103 6.47 -9.52 -19.10
C GLN A 103 5.84 -8.66 -20.23
N ILE A 104 4.77 -7.92 -19.94
CA ILE A 104 4.00 -7.16 -20.95
C ILE A 104 4.62 -5.77 -21.18
N ALA A 105 5.23 -5.14 -20.15
CA ALA A 105 5.85 -3.80 -20.25
C ALA A 105 7.38 -3.82 -20.43
N ASN A 106 7.98 -4.96 -20.83
CA ASN A 106 9.42 -5.14 -21.03
C ASN A 106 10.31 -4.73 -19.82
N ASN A 107 9.76 -4.72 -18.59
CA ASN A 107 10.47 -4.29 -17.37
C ASN A 107 11.20 -2.94 -17.53
N ALA A 108 10.61 -2.01 -18.28
CA ALA A 108 11.23 -0.75 -18.63
C ALA A 108 10.98 0.34 -17.56
N TYR A 109 11.49 0.15 -16.34
CA TYR A 109 11.27 1.06 -15.20
C TYR A 109 11.65 2.52 -15.44
N PHE A 110 12.61 2.81 -16.34
CA PHE A 110 12.98 4.19 -16.66
C PHE A 110 12.17 4.79 -17.82
N ASN A 111 11.11 4.11 -18.28
CA ASN A 111 10.25 4.59 -19.34
C ASN A 111 9.01 5.30 -18.78
N TYR A 112 9.07 6.63 -18.75
CA TYR A 112 7.96 7.50 -18.33
C TYR A 112 7.19 8.10 -19.53
N ASP A 113 7.25 7.46 -20.70
CA ASP A 113 6.35 7.79 -21.81
C ASP A 113 4.94 7.32 -21.44
N SER A 114 4.02 8.26 -21.23
CA SER A 114 2.62 8.00 -20.84
C SER A 114 1.88 6.95 -21.68
N LYS A 115 2.31 6.67 -22.92
CA LYS A 115 1.66 5.68 -23.80
C LYS A 115 2.26 4.28 -23.72
N LYS A 116 3.42 4.13 -23.05
CA LYS A 116 4.22 2.90 -23.04
C LYS A 116 4.79 2.55 -21.65
N THR A 117 4.51 3.39 -20.66
CA THR A 117 5.02 3.23 -19.30
C THR A 117 4.32 2.08 -18.60
N GLY A 118 5.05 1.35 -17.76
CA GLY A 118 4.46 0.39 -16.81
C GLY A 118 4.00 1.04 -15.50
N HIS A 119 4.29 2.34 -15.33
CA HIS A 119 4.00 3.09 -14.12
C HIS A 119 2.54 3.53 -14.08
N THR A 120 1.94 3.54 -12.89
CA THR A 120 0.67 4.23 -12.65
C THR A 120 0.82 5.13 -11.44
N LEU A 121 0.69 6.44 -11.66
CA LEU A 121 0.68 7.40 -10.56
C LEU A 121 -0.73 7.51 -9.98
N SER A 122 -0.82 7.33 -8.67
CA SER A 122 -2.06 7.41 -7.92
C SER A 122 -1.94 8.38 -6.76
N ALA A 123 -3.03 9.04 -6.40
CA ALA A 123 -3.14 9.84 -5.20
C ALA A 123 -4.22 9.27 -4.29
N ASP A 124 -3.87 9.10 -3.02
CA ASP A 124 -4.78 8.71 -1.95
C ASP A 124 -4.93 9.87 -0.96
N LEU A 125 -6.17 10.18 -0.61
CA LEU A 125 -6.53 11.13 0.43
C LEU A 125 -7.38 10.39 1.46
N SER A 126 -6.91 10.30 2.69
CA SER A 126 -7.69 9.78 3.80
C SER A 126 -7.95 10.84 4.87
N TYR A 127 -9.08 10.70 5.55
CA TYR A 127 -9.50 11.57 6.65
C TYR A 127 -10.08 10.73 7.78
N LYS A 128 -9.47 10.81 8.97
CA LYS A 128 -9.96 10.17 10.20
C LYS A 128 -10.77 11.17 11.01
N ILE A 129 -12.07 10.90 11.21
CA ILE A 129 -13.00 11.87 11.84
C ILE A 129 -12.50 12.36 13.20
N SER A 130 -12.12 11.45 14.09
CA SER A 130 -11.46 11.79 15.36
C SER A 130 -10.88 10.54 16.01
N GLU A 131 -10.15 10.71 17.13
CA GLU A 131 -9.72 9.58 17.96
C GLU A 131 -10.88 8.90 18.69
N ASN A 132 -11.92 9.66 19.09
CA ASN A 132 -13.09 9.16 19.83
C ASN A 132 -14.20 8.58 18.93
N PHE A 133 -14.07 8.80 17.62
CA PHE A 133 -14.94 8.25 16.60
C PHE A 133 -14.04 7.92 15.40
N PRO A 134 -13.31 6.80 15.48
CA PRO A 134 -12.24 6.42 14.55
C PRO A 134 -12.81 5.83 13.24
N LEU A 135 -13.73 6.57 12.62
CA LEU A 135 -14.15 6.36 11.26
C LEU A 135 -13.19 7.08 10.31
N THR A 136 -12.64 6.33 9.35
CA THR A 136 -11.76 6.84 8.31
C THR A 136 -12.47 6.78 6.97
N ILE A 137 -12.33 7.84 6.17
CA ILE A 137 -12.79 7.90 4.79
C ILE A 137 -11.55 7.98 3.90
N LEU A 138 -11.46 7.15 2.88
CA LEU A 138 -10.40 7.13 1.88
C LEU A 138 -10.99 7.42 0.50
N ALA A 139 -10.29 8.23 -0.28
CA ALA A 139 -10.52 8.43 -1.70
C ALA A 139 -9.19 8.26 -2.45
N SER A 140 -9.23 7.54 -3.56
CA SER A 140 -8.06 7.16 -4.34
C SER A 140 -8.31 7.38 -5.82
N TYR A 141 -7.29 7.85 -6.53
CA TYR A 141 -7.40 8.19 -7.94
C TYR A 141 -6.11 7.97 -8.71
N ASN A 142 -6.16 7.09 -9.72
CA ASN A 142 -5.09 6.89 -10.68
C ASN A 142 -5.10 8.04 -11.71
N PHE A 143 -4.19 9.00 -11.56
CA PHE A 143 -4.22 10.23 -12.36
C PHE A 143 -3.32 10.19 -13.60
N TRP A 144 -2.38 9.25 -13.71
CA TRP A 144 -1.48 9.15 -14.86
C TRP A 144 -0.89 7.75 -15.05
N GLY A 145 -0.56 7.39 -16.29
CA GLY A 145 0.28 6.24 -16.60
C GLY A 145 -0.49 5.10 -17.26
N ASN A 146 -0.15 3.86 -16.89
CA ASN A 146 -0.67 2.64 -17.49
C ASN A 146 -2.18 2.45 -17.26
N ASP A 147 -2.73 3.03 -16.19
CA ASP A 147 -4.18 3.12 -16.04
C ASP A 147 -4.80 4.22 -16.93
N THR A 148 -5.25 3.81 -18.11
CA THR A 148 -5.94 4.70 -19.05
C THR A 148 -7.40 4.95 -18.68
N MET A 149 -7.95 4.25 -17.68
CA MET A 149 -9.34 4.40 -17.23
C MET A 149 -9.49 5.38 -16.08
N HIS A 150 -8.37 5.85 -15.51
CA HIS A 150 -8.37 6.75 -14.36
C HIS A 150 -9.20 6.19 -13.19
N SER A 151 -8.89 4.95 -12.80
CA SER A 151 -9.64 4.19 -11.81
C SER A 151 -9.72 4.93 -10.48
N GLN A 152 -10.91 4.88 -9.88
CA GLN A 152 -11.22 5.53 -8.62
C GLN A 152 -11.64 4.48 -7.59
N TYR A 153 -11.25 4.69 -6.34
CA TYR A 153 -11.68 3.87 -5.22
C TYR A 153 -12.01 4.74 -4.03
N PHE A 154 -13.08 4.38 -3.33
CA PHE A 154 -13.52 5.04 -2.11
C PHE A 154 -13.72 3.98 -1.05
N GLU A 155 -13.34 4.25 0.18
CA GLU A 155 -13.54 3.34 1.30
C GLU A 155 -13.91 4.08 2.57
N ILE A 156 -14.78 3.45 3.35
CA ILE A 156 -14.99 3.80 4.74
C ILE A 156 -14.51 2.64 5.60
N SER A 157 -13.81 2.94 6.69
CA SER A 157 -13.38 1.96 7.68
C SER A 157 -13.60 2.47 9.10
N TYR A 158 -13.94 1.56 10.01
CA TYR A 158 -14.19 1.87 11.41
C TYR A 158 -13.40 0.94 12.32
N GLN A 159 -12.53 1.51 13.15
CA GLN A 159 -11.76 0.79 14.16
C GLN A 159 -12.52 0.78 15.49
N PHE A 160 -12.80 -0.38 16.07
CA PHE A 160 -13.41 -0.41 17.40
C PHE A 160 -12.34 -0.08 18.46
N GLU A 161 -12.56 0.94 19.30
CA GLU A 161 -11.53 1.39 20.27
C GLU A 161 -11.16 0.35 21.33
N LYS A 162 -12.12 -0.49 21.74
CA LYS A 162 -11.98 -1.46 22.83
C LYS A 162 -11.87 -2.90 22.35
N HIS A 163 -11.87 -3.10 21.04
CA HIS A 163 -11.85 -4.41 20.41
C HIS A 163 -10.84 -4.38 19.27
N PRO A 164 -10.07 -5.46 19.05
CA PRO A 164 -9.11 -5.48 17.96
C PRO A 164 -9.82 -5.81 16.65
N VAL A 165 -10.91 -5.10 16.36
CA VAL A 165 -11.79 -5.33 15.23
C VAL A 165 -11.81 -4.07 14.40
N GLN A 166 -11.67 -4.22 13.09
CA GLN A 166 -11.95 -3.20 12.11
C GLN A 166 -12.98 -3.73 11.12
N ILE A 167 -13.90 -2.88 10.70
CA ILE A 167 -14.78 -3.16 9.56
C ILE A 167 -14.55 -2.15 8.46
N PHE A 168 -14.71 -2.57 7.21
CA PHE A 168 -14.53 -1.69 6.06
C PHE A 168 -15.48 -2.02 4.92
N MET A 169 -15.76 -1.01 4.10
CA MET A 169 -16.52 -1.11 2.86
C MET A 169 -15.97 -0.11 1.86
N GLY A 170 -15.60 -0.61 0.68
CA GLY A 170 -15.07 0.15 -0.42
C GLY A 170 -15.71 -0.16 -1.76
N ALA A 171 -15.73 0.86 -2.62
CA ALA A 171 -16.45 0.90 -3.87
C ALA A 171 -15.64 1.61 -4.96
N THR A 172 -15.93 1.27 -6.20
CA THR A 172 -15.48 2.01 -7.40
C THR A 172 -16.67 2.76 -8.00
N THR A 173 -16.40 3.88 -8.67
CA THR A 173 -17.42 4.72 -9.30
C THR A 173 -17.72 4.35 -10.75
N ASP A 174 -16.79 3.65 -11.41
CA ASP A 174 -16.93 3.20 -12.79
C ASP A 174 -16.07 1.94 -13.04
N LYS A 175 -16.09 1.44 -14.27
CA LYS A 175 -15.16 0.43 -14.77
C LYS A 175 -13.71 0.91 -14.62
N GLY A 176 -12.84 0.03 -14.17
CA GLY A 176 -11.42 0.30 -13.99
C GLY A 176 -10.70 -0.90 -13.38
N TRP A 177 -9.60 -0.64 -12.68
CA TRP A 177 -8.78 -1.66 -12.02
C TRP A 177 -9.56 -2.44 -10.94
N TYR A 178 -10.42 -1.75 -10.20
CA TYR A 178 -11.09 -2.31 -9.03
C TYR A 178 -12.37 -3.07 -9.37
N GLY A 179 -13.02 -2.73 -10.48
CA GLY A 179 -14.33 -3.25 -10.83
C GLY A 179 -14.79 -2.93 -12.24
N ASN A 180 -15.94 -3.48 -12.63
CA ASN A 180 -16.49 -3.39 -13.98
C ASN A 180 -17.57 -2.32 -14.18
N SER A 181 -18.03 -1.72 -13.09
CA SER A 181 -19.07 -0.69 -13.02
C SER A 181 -19.10 -0.10 -11.62
N LEU A 182 -19.87 0.98 -11.43
CA LEU A 182 -20.21 1.50 -10.09
C LEU A 182 -20.69 0.36 -9.17
N GLY A 183 -20.04 0.21 -8.01
CA GLY A 183 -20.47 -0.79 -7.03
C GLY A 183 -19.44 -1.05 -5.92
N VAL A 184 -19.89 -1.80 -4.91
CA VAL A 184 -19.05 -2.27 -3.81
C VAL A 184 -18.17 -3.41 -4.32
N VAL A 185 -16.86 -3.26 -4.11
CA VAL A 185 -15.84 -4.20 -4.57
C VAL A 185 -14.99 -4.75 -3.42
N ASN A 186 -15.07 -4.16 -2.24
CA ASN A 186 -14.32 -4.59 -1.07
C ASN A 186 -15.17 -4.41 0.18
N THR A 187 -15.45 -5.46 0.92
CA THR A 187 -16.06 -5.33 2.25
C THR A 187 -15.50 -6.40 3.14
N GLY A 188 -15.29 -6.08 4.41
CA GLY A 188 -14.73 -7.08 5.30
C GLY A 188 -14.64 -6.67 6.74
N ILE A 189 -14.13 -7.62 7.50
CA ILE A 189 -13.77 -7.49 8.90
C ILE A 189 -12.32 -7.94 9.06
N GLN A 190 -11.54 -7.16 9.80
CA GLN A 190 -10.22 -7.52 10.27
C GLN A 190 -10.25 -7.75 11.77
N LEU A 191 -9.61 -8.81 12.22
CA LEU A 191 -9.28 -9.04 13.62
C LEU A 191 -7.77 -9.03 13.79
N SER A 192 -7.29 -8.24 14.74
CA SER A 192 -5.87 -8.09 15.06
C SER A 192 -5.52 -8.76 16.38
N ARG A 193 -4.30 -9.27 16.50
CA ARG A 193 -3.74 -9.70 17.79
C ARG A 193 -2.23 -9.65 17.75
N GLU A 194 -1.60 -9.68 18.91
CA GLU A 194 -0.16 -9.92 19.02
C GLU A 194 0.12 -11.39 19.30
N ILE A 195 1.05 -11.97 18.54
CA ILE A 195 1.57 -13.31 18.78
C ILE A 195 2.85 -13.15 19.60
N LYS A 196 2.79 -13.54 20.88
CA LYS A 196 3.97 -13.57 21.75
C LYS A 196 4.88 -14.73 21.35
N VAL A 197 6.06 -14.41 20.83
CA VAL A 197 7.09 -15.40 20.43
C VAL A 197 8.09 -15.64 21.57
N SER A 198 8.46 -14.57 22.28
CA SER A 198 9.31 -14.63 23.47
C SER A 198 8.91 -13.57 24.49
N GLU A 199 9.65 -13.43 25.59
CA GLU A 199 9.43 -12.33 26.54
C GLU A 199 9.69 -10.94 25.93
N GLN A 200 10.52 -10.88 24.88
CA GLN A 200 11.01 -9.64 24.27
C GLN A 200 10.47 -9.41 22.86
N LEU A 201 9.80 -10.42 22.27
CA LEU A 201 9.32 -10.39 20.90
C LEU A 201 7.83 -10.75 20.82
N SER A 202 7.05 -9.78 20.35
CA SER A 202 5.66 -9.95 19.91
C SER A 202 5.58 -9.59 18.44
N ILE A 203 4.84 -10.38 17.66
CA ILE A 203 4.60 -10.14 16.24
C ILE A 203 3.13 -9.78 16.07
N PRO A 204 2.80 -8.57 15.58
CA PRO A 204 1.43 -8.23 15.20
C PRO A 204 0.92 -9.16 14.10
N PHE A 205 -0.33 -9.57 14.21
CA PHE A 205 -0.94 -10.55 13.33
C PHE A 205 -2.41 -10.23 13.09
N ASP A 206 -2.78 -10.17 11.81
CA ASP A 206 -4.13 -9.87 11.36
C ASP A 206 -4.76 -11.07 10.66
N ILE A 207 -6.06 -11.25 10.88
CA ILE A 207 -6.92 -12.09 10.04
C ILE A 207 -8.02 -11.22 9.46
N GLN A 208 -8.17 -11.26 8.14
CA GLN A 208 -9.22 -10.56 7.42
C GLN A 208 -10.16 -11.55 6.74
N CYS A 209 -11.47 -11.33 6.89
CA CYS A 209 -12.48 -11.94 6.03
C CYS A 209 -13.00 -10.86 5.08
N ILE A 210 -12.73 -11.04 3.79
CA ILE A 210 -12.96 -10.05 2.74
C ILE A 210 -13.93 -10.64 1.72
N VAL A 211 -14.92 -9.87 1.33
CA VAL A 211 -15.84 -10.19 0.24
C VAL A 211 -15.69 -9.11 -0.83
N ASN A 212 -15.62 -9.54 -2.10
CA ASN A 212 -15.80 -8.66 -3.24
C ASN A 212 -17.18 -8.94 -3.84
N PRO A 213 -18.21 -8.14 -3.52
CA PRO A 213 -19.58 -8.39 -3.96
C PRO A 213 -19.72 -8.40 -5.48
N GLN A 214 -19.02 -7.51 -6.19
CA GLN A 214 -19.11 -7.43 -7.65
C GLN A 214 -18.51 -8.65 -8.36
N LYS A 215 -17.46 -9.26 -7.78
CA LYS A 215 -16.82 -10.48 -8.32
C LYS A 215 -17.38 -11.77 -7.71
N GLU A 216 -18.29 -11.67 -6.74
CA GLU A 216 -18.81 -12.81 -5.95
C GLU A 216 -17.71 -13.66 -5.30
N ASN A 217 -16.58 -13.03 -4.94
CA ASN A 217 -15.45 -13.70 -4.30
C ASN A 217 -15.43 -13.48 -2.79
N ILE A 218 -14.91 -14.46 -2.07
CA ILE A 218 -14.60 -14.37 -0.63
C ILE A 218 -13.15 -14.82 -0.39
N TYR A 219 -12.47 -14.11 0.49
CA TYR A 219 -11.08 -14.36 0.88
C TYR A 219 -10.96 -14.37 2.39
N LEU A 220 -10.22 -15.34 2.91
CA LEU A 220 -9.74 -15.35 4.29
C LEU A 220 -8.21 -15.19 4.24
N VAL A 221 -7.71 -14.08 4.77
CA VAL A 221 -6.32 -13.66 4.65
C VAL A 221 -5.71 -13.57 6.04
N ALA A 222 -4.53 -14.13 6.22
CA ALA A 222 -3.71 -13.99 7.42
C ALA A 222 -2.47 -13.16 7.07
N ILE A 223 -2.10 -12.20 7.92
CA ILE A 223 -0.97 -11.29 7.69
C ILE A 223 -0.12 -11.23 8.96
N PHE A 224 1.18 -11.49 8.82
CA PHE A 224 2.17 -11.26 9.87
C PHE A 224 2.92 -9.97 9.56
N HIS A 225 3.09 -9.11 10.56
CA HIS A 225 3.85 -7.86 10.44
C HIS A 225 5.20 -8.03 11.14
N LEU A 226 6.30 -8.09 10.37
CA LEU A 226 7.65 -8.40 10.85
C LEU A 226 8.54 -7.17 11.00
#